data_AF-A0A0A2BEC9-F1
#
_entry.id   AF-A0A0A2BEC9-F1
#
_cell.length_a   1.000
_cell.length_b   1.000
_cell.length_c   1.000
_cell.angle_alpha   90.00
_cell.angle_beta   90.00
_cell.angle_gamma   90.00
#
_symmetry.space_group_name_H-M   'P 1'
#
loop_
_entity.id
_entity.type
_entity.pdbx_description
1 polymer ?
#
loop_
_entity_poly.entity_id
_entity_poly.type
_entity_poly.pdbx_seq_one_letter_code
_entity_poly.pdbx_strand_id
1 'polypeptide(L)' 'MGWPTYLLVNNINDDFEILGEIKGGMQKADFRSKLTNLLKQKN' A
#
# COMPACT_ATOMS: atom_id res chain seq x y z
N MET A 1 -1.75 -21.18 -2.99
CA MET A 1 -2.62 -20.07 -2.55
C MET A 1 -1.74 -18.88 -2.20
N GLY A 2 -1.96 -17.73 -2.85
CA GLY A 2 -1.14 -16.53 -2.65
C GLY A 2 -1.64 -15.65 -1.51
N TRP A 3 -0.76 -14.80 -0.99
CA TRP A 3 -1.13 -13.76 -0.04
C TRP A 3 -1.88 -12.61 -0.73
N PRO A 4 -2.77 -11.88 -0.03
CA PRO A 4 -3.44 -10.72 -0.61
C PRO A 4 -2.42 -9.64 -0.98
N THR A 5 -2.72 -8.80 -1.96
CA THR A 5 -1.91 -7.61 -2.30
C THR A 5 -2.75 -6.37 -2.07
N TYR A 6 -2.20 -5.40 -1.35
CA TYR A 6 -2.83 -4.12 -1.05
C TYR A 6 -2.26 -3.06 -1.97
N LEU A 7 -3.12 -2.32 -2.66
CA LEU A 7 -2.74 -1.17 -3.47
C LEU A 7 -3.01 0.10 -2.68
N LEU A 8 -2.00 0.97 -2.58
CA LEU A 8 -2.18 2.34 -2.14
C LEU A 8 -2.58 3.15 -3.37
N VAL A 9 -3.74 3.81 -3.31
CA VAL A 9 -4.28 4.56 -4.43
C VAL A 9 -4.61 5.99 -4.02
N ASN A 10 -4.49 6.93 -4.97
CA ASN A 10 -4.97 8.30 -4.82
C ASN A 10 -6.14 8.56 -5.77
N ASN A 11 -6.97 9.56 -5.45
CA ASN A 11 -8.14 9.98 -6.22
C ASN A 11 -9.16 8.85 -6.45
N ILE A 12 -10.07 8.68 -5.49
CA ILE A 12 -11.11 7.64 -5.57
C ILE A 12 -12.27 7.99 -6.53
N ASN A 13 -12.33 9.24 -6.99
CA ASN A 13 -13.43 9.76 -7.82
C ASN A 13 -13.11 9.81 -9.32
N ASP A 14 -11.85 9.62 -9.71
CA ASP A 14 -11.35 9.64 -11.11
C ASP A 14 -10.59 8.33 -11.41
N ASP A 15 -9.83 8.29 -12.49
CA ASP A 15 -8.85 7.21 -12.74
C ASP A 15 -7.86 7.15 -11.57
N PHE A 16 -7.99 6.12 -10.73
CA PHE A 16 -7.17 5.99 -9.53
C PHE A 16 -5.69 5.84 -9.90
N GLU A 17 -4.83 6.63 -9.26
CA GLU A 17 -3.38 6.51 -9.41
C GLU A 17 -2.88 5.49 -8.38
N ILE A 18 -2.24 4.41 -8.84
CA ILE A 18 -1.55 3.48 -7.94
C ILE A 18 -0.27 4.15 -7.43
N LEU A 19 -0.25 4.48 -6.15
CA LEU A 19 0.89 5.06 -5.45
C LEU A 19 1.90 4.00 -4.99
N GLY A 20 1.48 2.74 -4.85
CA GLY A 20 2.36 1.64 -4.49
C GLY A 20 1.61 0.39 -4.08
N GLU A 21 2.34 -0.70 -3.84
CA GLU A 21 1.78 -1.99 -3.43
C GLU A 21 2.44 -2.54 -2.17
N ILE A 22 1.67 -3.32 -1.40
CA ILE A 22 2.16 -4.07 -0.24
C ILE A 22 1.64 -5.50 -0.33
N LYS A 23 2.53 -6.48 -0.39
CA LYS A 23 2.17 -7.89 -0.23
C LYS A 23 1.72 -8.16 1.20
N GLY A 24 0.63 -8.90 1.35
CA GLY A 24 0.12 -9.37 2.64
C GLY A 24 0.90 -10.57 3.17
N GLY A 25 0.42 -11.16 4.27
CA GLY A 25 1.06 -12.32 4.91
C GLY A 25 2.23 -12.00 5.83
N MET A 26 2.49 -10.71 6.10
CA MET A 26 3.50 -10.27 7.07
C MET A 26 2.90 -9.87 8.41
N GLN A 27 3.76 -9.63 9.40
CA GLN A 27 3.31 -9.14 10.71
C GLN A 27 2.73 -7.73 10.61
N LYS A 28 1.82 -7.40 11.52
CA LYS A 28 1.16 -6.09 11.58
C LYS A 28 2.17 -4.92 11.68
N ALA A 29 3.27 -5.11 12.40
CA ALA A 29 4.32 -4.10 12.53
C ALA A 29 5.00 -3.85 11.18
N ASP A 30 5.36 -4.90 10.44
CA ASP A 30 5.99 -4.80 9.13
C ASP A 30 5.06 -4.13 8.11
N PHE A 31 3.78 -4.51 8.11
CA PHE A 31 2.77 -3.91 7.25
C PHE A 31 2.68 -2.40 7.49
N ARG A 32 2.61 -1.98 8.76
CA ARG A 32 2.54 -0.56 9.15
C ARG A 32 3.79 0.20 8.71
N SER A 33 4.97 -0.35 8.95
CA SER A 33 6.24 0.27 8.53
C SER A 33 6.29 0.47 7.01
N LYS A 34 5.90 -0.54 6.23
CA LYS A 34 5.86 -0.43 4.75
C LYS A 34 4.84 0.60 4.28
N LEU A 35 3.64 0.61 4.86
CA LEU A 35 2.61 1.58 4.52
C LEU A 35 3.06 3.01 4.85
N THR A 36 3.65 3.23 6.03
CA THR A 36 4.19 4.54 6.42
C THR A 36 5.30 5.00 5.47
N ASN A 37 6.17 4.09 5.03
CA ASN A 37 7.22 4.42 4.07
C ASN A 37 6.65 4.81 2.69
N LEU A 38 5.60 4.14 2.21
CA LEU A 38 4.91 4.53 0.97
C LEU A 38 4.28 5.92 1.10
N LEU A 39 3.61 6.20 2.22
CA LEU A 39 2.98 7.51 2.46
C LEU A 39 4.00 8.65 2.56
N LYS A 40 5.21 8.39 3.07
CA LYS A 40 6.28 9.40 3.17
C LYS A 40 6.94 9.75 1.85
N GLN A 41 6.98 8.83 0.88
CA GLN A 41 7.62 9.06 -0.42
C GLN A 41 6.84 10.01 -1.35
N LYS A 42 5.57 10.31 -1.03
CA LYS A 42 4.72 11.25 -1.79
C LYS A 42 4.63 12.65 -1.16
N ASN A 43 5.32 12.90 -0.04
CA ASN A 43 5.47 14.22 0.60
C ASN A 43 6.85 14.80 0.32
#